data_AF-A0A2D9C7B2-F1
#
_entry.id   AF-A0A2D9C7B2-F1
#
_cell.length_a   1.000
_cell.length_b   1.000
_cell.length_c   1.000
_cell.angle_alpha   90.00
_cell.angle_beta   90.00
_cell.angle_gamma   90.00
#
_symmetry.space_group_name_H-M   'P 1'
#
loop_
_entity.id
_entity.type
_entity.pdbx_description
1 polymer ?
#
loop_
_entity_poly.entity_id
_entity_poly.type
_entity_poly.pdbx_seq_one_letter_code
_entity_poly.pdbx_strand_id
1 'polypeptide(L)'
;MQVEDFLRRVLGEDGHYCLFSFRTKDDRRVQKFYTSVGDMADAARDLDSKGYDSYFALSTFKETNSRKVGNVHQLKSFFLDLDCGATKDYPDQDKALVALQGFCKTLSLPKPKLVNSGRGVHAYWFLSESIGLDDWLPVAERLKKLCAEHGLLADPAVT
;
A
#
# COMPACT_ATOMS: atom_id res chain seq x y z
N MET A 1 -13.59 5.94 6.66
CA MET A 1 -13.08 6.45 5.37
C MET A 1 -13.49 5.44 4.33
N GLN A 2 -14.19 5.88 3.29
CA GLN A 2 -14.59 4.96 2.23
C GLN A 2 -13.37 4.59 1.38
N VAL A 3 -13.42 3.44 0.70
CA VAL A 3 -12.30 2.95 -0.13
C VAL A 3 -11.89 4.00 -1.18
N GLU A 4 -12.85 4.69 -1.78
CA GLU A 4 -12.58 5.72 -2.79
C GLU A 4 -11.83 6.92 -2.19
N ASP A 5 -12.26 7.43 -1.03
CA ASP A 5 -11.58 8.53 -0.34
C ASP A 5 -10.13 8.18 0.00
N PHE A 6 -9.89 6.92 0.39
CA PHE A 6 -8.55 6.41 0.65
C PHE A 6 -7.71 6.41 -0.63
N LEU A 7 -8.24 5.82 -1.71
CA LEU A 7 -7.55 5.69 -2.98
C LEU A 7 -7.19 7.05 -3.58
N ARG A 8 -8.10 8.03 -3.49
CA ARG A 8 -7.85 9.42 -3.93
C ARG A 8 -6.75 10.14 -3.15
N ARG A 9 -6.47 9.70 -1.91
CA ARG A 9 -5.40 10.27 -1.08
C ARG A 9 -4.06 9.57 -1.26
N VAL A 10 -4.07 8.26 -1.51
CA VAL A 10 -2.86 7.44 -1.52
C VAL A 10 -2.22 7.32 -2.91
N LEU A 11 -3.01 7.45 -3.98
CA LEU A 11 -2.60 7.27 -5.37
C LEU A 11 -2.32 8.61 -6.07
N GLY A 12 -1.42 8.57 -7.06
CA GLY A 12 -1.23 9.67 -8.00
C GLY A 12 -2.49 9.99 -8.79
N GLU A 13 -2.58 11.17 -9.37
CA GLU A 13 -3.80 11.66 -10.03
C GLU A 13 -3.82 11.37 -11.55
N ASP A 14 -2.68 10.98 -12.12
CA ASP A 14 -2.52 10.72 -13.55
C ASP A 14 -2.01 9.30 -13.84
N GLY A 15 -2.23 8.82 -15.06
CA GLY A 15 -1.89 7.48 -15.52
C GLY A 15 -2.99 6.44 -15.23
N HIS A 16 -2.58 5.18 -15.14
CA HIS A 16 -3.48 4.05 -14.94
C HIS A 16 -3.40 3.47 -13.53
N TYR A 17 -4.56 3.23 -12.93
CA TYR A 17 -4.71 2.56 -11.64
C TYR A 17 -4.84 1.05 -11.84
N CYS A 18 -4.19 0.24 -10.99
CA CYS A 18 -4.30 -1.22 -11.10
C CYS A 18 -5.01 -1.83 -9.90
N LEU A 19 -6.06 -2.59 -10.19
CA LEU A 19 -6.70 -3.52 -9.25
C LEU A 19 -6.26 -4.94 -9.57
N PHE A 20 -5.82 -5.65 -8.55
CA PHE A 20 -5.63 -7.09 -8.55
C PHE A 20 -6.61 -7.70 -7.55
N SER A 21 -7.40 -8.68 -7.98
CA SER A 21 -8.33 -9.38 -7.12
C SER A 21 -8.07 -10.88 -7.19
N PHE A 22 -8.11 -11.54 -6.03
CA PHE A 22 -7.84 -12.95 -5.88
C PHE A 22 -8.95 -13.63 -5.10
N ARG A 23 -9.38 -14.79 -5.57
CA ARG A 23 -10.36 -15.61 -4.87
C ARG A 23 -9.76 -16.97 -4.56
N THR A 24 -9.46 -17.21 -3.28
CA THR A 24 -8.72 -18.39 -2.84
C THR A 24 -9.45 -19.69 -3.12
N LYS A 25 -10.79 -19.70 -3.02
CA LYS A 25 -11.60 -20.94 -3.13
C LYS A 25 -11.46 -21.66 -4.48
N ASP A 26 -11.11 -20.93 -5.54
CA ASP A 26 -10.99 -21.45 -6.90
C ASP A 26 -9.73 -20.95 -7.64
N ASP A 27 -8.73 -20.45 -6.89
CA ASP A 27 -7.47 -19.85 -7.38
C ASP A 27 -7.67 -18.84 -8.53
N ARG A 28 -8.78 -18.11 -8.53
CA ARG A 28 -9.13 -17.21 -9.62
C ARG A 28 -8.54 -15.82 -9.40
N ARG A 29 -7.84 -15.32 -10.42
CA ARG A 29 -7.16 -14.02 -10.41
C ARG A 29 -7.74 -13.10 -11.48
N VAL A 30 -7.95 -11.84 -11.11
CA VAL A 30 -8.36 -10.76 -12.02
C VAL A 30 -7.37 -9.62 -11.84
N GLN A 31 -6.74 -9.18 -12.91
CA GLN A 31 -5.91 -7.96 -12.90
C GLN A 31 -6.44 -7.03 -13.98
N LYS A 32 -6.80 -5.80 -13.61
CA LYS A 32 -7.33 -4.82 -14.56
C LYS A 32 -6.85 -3.42 -14.20
N PHE A 33 -6.66 -2.63 -15.25
CA PHE A 33 -6.30 -1.23 -15.17
C PHE A 33 -7.52 -0.33 -15.42
N TYR A 34 -7.50 0.84 -14.78
CA TYR A 34 -8.57 1.83 -14.81
C TYR A 34 -7.95 3.22 -14.98
N THR A 35 -8.72 4.14 -15.56
CA THR A 35 -8.37 5.57 -15.68
C THR A 35 -9.09 6.44 -14.63
N SER A 36 -9.95 5.82 -13.81
CA SER A 36 -10.76 6.47 -12.79
C SER A 36 -10.66 5.69 -11.48
N VAL A 37 -10.40 6.41 -10.38
CA VAL A 37 -10.45 5.83 -9.03
C VAL A 37 -11.85 5.35 -8.68
N GLY A 38 -12.89 6.05 -9.13
CA GLY A 38 -14.29 5.66 -8.91
C GLY A 38 -14.60 4.31 -9.55
N ASP A 39 -14.30 4.16 -10.84
CA ASP A 39 -14.54 2.93 -11.60
C ASP A 39 -13.77 1.74 -11.03
N MET A 40 -12.53 1.98 -10.58
CA MET A 40 -11.73 0.97 -9.92
C MET A 40 -12.33 0.56 -8.56
N ALA A 41 -12.82 1.53 -7.78
CA ALA A 41 -13.48 1.29 -6.50
C ALA A 41 -14.79 0.52 -6.67
N ASP A 42 -15.60 0.87 -7.68
CA ASP A 42 -16.84 0.16 -8.02
C ASP A 42 -16.55 -1.28 -8.42
N ALA A 43 -15.53 -1.50 -9.27
CA ALA A 43 -15.11 -2.83 -9.67
C ALA A 43 -14.59 -3.67 -8.50
N ALA A 44 -13.87 -3.06 -7.55
CA ALA A 44 -13.43 -3.74 -6.34
C ALA A 44 -14.62 -4.17 -5.46
N ARG A 45 -15.65 -3.33 -5.30
CA ARG A 45 -16.87 -3.69 -4.56
C ARG A 45 -17.65 -4.81 -5.25
N ASP A 46 -17.74 -4.78 -6.58
CA ASP A 46 -18.37 -5.87 -7.36
C ASP A 46 -17.62 -7.20 -7.19
N LEU A 47 -16.29 -7.17 -7.24
CA LEU A 47 -15.46 -8.37 -7.04
C LEU A 47 -15.53 -8.89 -5.59
N ASP A 48 -15.50 -8.00 -4.61
CA ASP A 48 -15.70 -8.34 -3.20
C ASP A 48 -17.04 -9.05 -2.96
N SER A 49 -18.14 -8.55 -3.56
CA SER A 49 -19.46 -9.20 -3.50
C SER A 49 -19.48 -10.63 -4.08
N LYS A 50 -18.50 -10.96 -4.94
CA LYS A 50 -18.30 -12.28 -5.55
C LYS A 50 -17.28 -13.13 -4.78
N GLY A 51 -16.84 -12.66 -3.62
CA GLY A 51 -15.92 -13.31 -2.69
C GLY A 51 -14.46 -13.22 -3.12
N TYR A 52 -14.04 -12.15 -3.79
CA TYR A 52 -12.63 -11.89 -4.07
C TYR A 52 -12.04 -10.94 -3.04
N ASP A 53 -10.82 -11.20 -2.60
CA ASP A 53 -9.98 -10.21 -1.94
C ASP A 53 -9.41 -9.24 -2.99
N SER A 54 -9.45 -7.94 -2.70
CA SER A 54 -9.05 -6.89 -3.64
C SER A 54 -7.84 -6.11 -3.15
N TYR A 55 -6.86 -5.93 -4.03
CA TYR A 55 -5.58 -5.31 -3.78
C TYR A 55 -5.32 -4.22 -4.83
N PHE A 56 -4.81 -3.08 -4.39
CA PHE A 56 -4.53 -1.94 -5.25
C PHE A 56 -3.03 -1.71 -5.31
N ALA A 57 -2.50 -1.49 -6.52
CA ALA A 57 -1.15 -0.96 -6.63
C ALA A 57 -1.12 0.48 -6.09
N LEU A 58 -0.05 0.84 -5.38
CA LEU A 58 0.13 2.19 -4.81
C LEU A 58 0.85 3.16 -5.75
N SER A 59 1.31 2.67 -6.90
CA SER A 59 1.74 3.48 -8.03
C SER A 59 0.63 3.55 -9.09
N THR A 60 0.61 4.65 -9.84
CA THR A 60 -0.04 4.67 -11.15
C THR A 60 0.96 4.22 -12.22
N PHE A 61 0.46 3.86 -13.40
CA PHE A 61 1.26 3.28 -14.47
C PHE A 61 1.10 4.02 -15.80
N LYS A 62 2.16 4.03 -16.61
CA LYS A 62 2.16 4.66 -17.93
C LYS A 62 1.32 3.87 -18.93
N GLU A 63 1.43 2.53 -18.87
CA GLU A 63 0.73 1.59 -19.74
C GLU A 63 -0.12 0.59 -18.94
N THR A 64 -1.13 -0.03 -19.58
CA THR A 64 -2.08 -0.97 -18.92
C THR A 64 -1.67 -2.45 -18.98
N ASN A 65 -0.43 -2.77 -19.34
CA ASN A 65 0.01 -4.15 -19.58
C ASN A 65 0.99 -4.69 -18.53
N SER A 66 1.49 -3.84 -17.63
CA SER A 66 2.59 -4.20 -16.73
C SER A 66 2.52 -3.42 -15.42
N ARG A 67 2.88 -4.07 -14.31
CA ARG A 67 3.07 -3.43 -13.00
C ARG A 67 4.55 -3.28 -12.61
N LYS A 68 5.47 -3.59 -13.53
CA LYS A 68 6.91 -3.55 -13.25
C LYS A 68 7.38 -2.11 -13.02
N VAL A 69 8.46 -1.95 -12.27
CA VAL A 69 9.06 -0.67 -11.88
C VAL A 69 9.25 0.28 -13.08
N GLY A 70 9.72 -0.21 -14.22
CA GLY A 70 9.91 0.62 -15.44
C GLY A 70 8.62 1.22 -16.03
N ASN A 71 7.44 0.72 -15.64
CA ASN A 71 6.13 1.22 -16.08
C ASN A 71 5.48 2.15 -15.05
N VAL A 72 6.11 2.41 -13.90
CA VAL A 72 5.59 3.35 -12.90
C VAL A 72 5.51 4.75 -13.49
N HIS A 73 4.39 5.43 -13.25
CA HIS A 73 4.17 6.82 -13.64
C HIS A 73 4.28 7.75 -12.45
N GLN A 74 3.42 7.59 -11.45
CA GLN A 74 3.42 8.43 -10.26
C GLN A 74 3.24 7.62 -8.97
N LEU A 75 3.78 8.16 -7.88
CA LEU A 75 3.50 7.74 -6.50
C LEU A 75 3.08 8.96 -5.67
N LYS A 76 2.18 8.75 -4.70
CA LYS A 76 1.67 9.84 -3.83
C LYS A 76 1.71 9.48 -2.34
N SER A 77 2.43 8.42 -1.98
CA SER A 77 2.57 8.02 -0.59
C SER A 77 3.83 7.21 -0.33
N PHE A 78 4.32 7.26 0.91
CA PHE A 78 5.19 6.24 1.48
C PHE A 78 4.36 5.33 2.35
N PHE A 79 4.74 4.06 2.45
CA PHE A 79 3.96 3.07 3.17
C PHE A 79 4.83 1.99 3.79
N LEU A 80 4.27 1.36 4.82
CA LEU A 80 4.83 0.18 5.48
C LEU A 80 3.70 -0.84 5.67
N ASP A 81 4.06 -2.11 5.55
CA ASP A 81 3.18 -3.24 5.87
C ASP A 81 3.76 -4.01 7.06
N LEU A 82 2.99 -4.10 8.14
CA LEU A 82 3.37 -4.79 9.37
C LEU A 82 2.51 -6.05 9.51
N ASP A 83 3.11 -7.18 9.15
CA ASP A 83 2.48 -8.49 9.18
C ASP A 83 2.23 -8.97 10.63
N CYS A 84 0.98 -9.32 10.94
CA CYS A 84 0.57 -9.70 12.29
C CYS A 84 -0.04 -11.10 12.36
N GLY A 85 0.24 -11.82 13.44
CA GLY A 85 -0.34 -13.12 13.76
C GLY A 85 0.66 -14.05 14.43
N ALA A 86 0.17 -15.16 14.98
CA ALA A 86 0.98 -16.07 15.81
C ALA A 86 2.25 -16.62 15.12
N THR A 87 2.29 -16.65 13.79
CA THR A 87 3.42 -17.14 12.98
C THR A 87 4.08 -16.02 12.15
N LYS A 88 3.79 -14.77 12.44
CA LYS A 88 4.28 -13.59 11.71
C LYS A 88 5.29 -12.80 12.56
N ASP A 89 5.87 -11.76 11.97
CA ASP A 89 6.88 -10.93 12.59
C ASP A 89 6.37 -10.25 13.86
N TYR A 90 5.13 -9.75 13.83
CA TYR A 90 4.42 -9.32 15.02
C TYR A 90 3.40 -10.37 15.47
N PRO A 91 3.33 -10.72 16.76
CA PRO A 91 2.36 -11.69 17.25
C PRO A 91 0.91 -11.19 17.15
N ASP A 92 0.71 -9.89 17.28
CA ASP A 92 -0.59 -9.21 17.20
C ASP A 92 -0.43 -7.75 16.73
N GLN A 93 -1.56 -7.12 16.39
CA GLN A 93 -1.59 -5.74 15.91
C GLN A 93 -1.19 -4.72 16.99
N ASP A 94 -1.43 -5.01 18.27
CA ASP A 94 -1.06 -4.10 19.36
C ASP A 94 0.47 -3.96 19.46
N LYS A 95 1.21 -5.06 19.33
CA LYS A 95 2.67 -5.04 19.28
C LYS A 95 3.19 -4.30 18.06
N ALA A 96 2.60 -4.51 16.89
CA ALA A 96 2.96 -3.78 15.67
C ALA A 96 2.72 -2.27 15.84
N LEU A 97 1.59 -1.87 16.43
CA LEU A 97 1.26 -0.47 16.69
C LEU A 97 2.21 0.19 17.69
N VAL A 98 2.57 -0.50 18.77
CA VAL A 98 3.54 0.00 19.75
C VAL A 98 4.91 0.19 19.10
N ALA A 99 5.36 -0.78 18.30
CA ALA A 99 6.63 -0.68 17.58
C ALA A 99 6.62 0.48 16.58
N LEU A 100 5.58 0.61 15.76
CA LEU A 100 5.42 1.71 14.80
C LEU A 100 5.37 3.07 15.50
N GLN A 101 4.66 3.17 16.62
CA GLN A 101 4.60 4.42 17.38
C GLN A 101 5.97 4.80 17.94
N GLY A 102 6.72 3.83 18.48
CA GLY A 102 8.09 4.02 18.95
C GLY A 102 9.02 4.47 17.82
N PHE A 103 8.95 3.80 16.68
CA PHE A 103 9.70 4.14 15.47
C PHE A 103 9.44 5.58 15.01
N CYS A 104 8.16 5.97 14.86
CA CYS A 104 7.79 7.31 14.44
C CYS A 104 8.27 8.37 15.43
N LYS A 105 8.18 8.12 16.75
CA LYS A 105 8.66 9.05 17.78
C LYS A 105 10.17 9.22 17.74
N THR A 106 10.92 8.12 17.68
CA THR A 106 12.39 8.12 17.65
C THR A 106 12.92 8.90 16.45
N LEU A 107 12.29 8.75 15.29
CA LEU A 107 12.69 9.39 14.05
C LEU A 107 11.97 10.72 13.77
N SER A 108 11.13 11.19 14.70
CA SER A 108 10.30 12.39 14.53
C SER A 108 9.48 12.40 13.23
N LEU A 109 9.02 11.22 12.80
CA LEU A 109 8.18 11.08 11.61
C LEU A 109 6.77 11.61 11.89
N PRO A 110 6.09 12.18 10.88
CA PRO A 110 4.67 12.51 10.99
C PRO A 110 3.85 11.28 11.36
N LYS A 111 2.69 11.47 11.98
CA LYS A 111 1.78 10.35 12.28
C LYS A 111 1.23 9.77 10.97
N PRO A 112 1.44 8.47 10.67
CA PRO A 112 0.87 7.87 9.48
C PRO A 112 -0.64 7.69 9.60
N LYS A 113 -1.30 7.58 8.46
CA LYS A 113 -2.63 7.01 8.37
C LYS A 113 -2.53 5.49 8.52
N LEU A 114 -3.25 4.95 9.50
CA LEU A 114 -3.31 3.51 9.75
C LEU A 114 -4.54 2.89 9.08
N VAL A 115 -4.36 1.72 8.49
CA VAL A 115 -5.41 0.85 7.95
C VAL A 115 -5.23 -0.55 8.54
N ASN A 116 -6.30 -1.09 9.11
CA ASN A 116 -6.33 -2.49 9.54
C ASN A 116 -6.51 -3.37 8.30
N SER A 117 -5.50 -4.18 7.95
CA SER A 117 -5.55 -5.09 6.80
C SER A 117 -6.17 -6.46 7.13
N GLY A 118 -6.74 -6.61 8.33
CA GLY A 118 -7.24 -7.86 8.88
C GLY A 118 -6.12 -8.73 9.45
N ARG A 119 -5.03 -8.92 8.71
CA ARG A 119 -3.86 -9.72 9.11
C ARG A 119 -2.63 -8.90 9.48
N GLY A 120 -2.77 -7.60 9.59
CA GLY A 120 -1.65 -6.71 9.81
C GLY A 120 -2.07 -5.26 9.99
N VAL A 121 -1.07 -4.38 9.97
CA VAL A 121 -1.25 -2.94 10.01
C VAL A 121 -0.53 -2.33 8.82
N HIS A 122 -1.29 -1.68 7.94
CA HIS A 122 -0.69 -0.83 6.92
C HIS A 122 -0.58 0.61 7.45
N ALA A 123 0.58 1.22 7.26
CA ALA A 123 0.85 2.61 7.59
C ALA A 123 1.13 3.40 6.32
N TYR A 124 0.52 4.59 6.18
CA TYR A 124 0.66 5.44 5.00
C TYR A 124 1.00 6.88 5.39
N TRP A 125 2.01 7.44 4.74
CA TRP A 125 2.31 8.87 4.73
C TRP A 125 1.95 9.44 3.37
N PHE A 126 0.85 10.21 3.31
CA PHE A 126 0.40 10.83 2.07
C PHE A 126 1.29 12.03 1.73
N LEU A 127 1.63 12.14 0.44
CA LEU A 127 2.30 13.30 -0.12
C LEU A 127 1.26 14.34 -0.55
N SER A 128 1.63 15.62 -0.45
CA SER A 128 0.81 16.72 -0.95
C SER A 128 0.71 16.72 -2.48
N GLU A 129 1.73 16.20 -3.16
CA GLU A 129 1.83 16.12 -4.61
C GLU A 129 2.26 14.71 -5.05
N SER A 130 1.92 14.37 -6.29
CA SER A 130 2.36 13.11 -6.90
C SER A 130 3.78 13.30 -7.45
N ILE A 131 4.67 12.36 -7.14
CA ILE A 131 6.07 12.42 -7.55
C ILE A 131 6.44 11.24 -8.46
N GLY A 132 7.52 11.42 -9.22
CA GLY A 132 8.09 10.37 -10.06
C GLY A 132 8.87 9.33 -9.25
N LEU A 133 9.18 8.21 -9.88
CA LEU A 133 9.96 7.13 -9.26
C LEU A 133 11.34 7.62 -8.80
N ASP A 134 12.01 8.46 -9.59
CA ASP A 134 13.37 8.94 -9.31
C ASP A 134 13.45 9.79 -8.03
N ASP A 135 12.38 10.52 -7.70
CA ASP A 135 12.28 11.29 -6.46
C ASP A 135 11.81 10.42 -5.28
N TRP A 136 10.92 9.47 -5.55
CA TRP A 136 10.33 8.60 -4.52
C TRP A 136 11.31 7.56 -3.99
N LEU A 137 12.04 6.90 -4.89
CA LEU A 137 12.86 5.73 -4.57
C LEU A 137 13.95 6.01 -3.53
N PRO A 138 14.73 7.11 -3.59
CA PRO A 138 15.76 7.39 -2.59
C PRO A 138 15.19 7.54 -1.17
N VAL A 139 13.98 8.11 -1.05
CA VAL A 139 13.32 8.31 0.25
C VAL A 139 12.74 6.99 0.77
N ALA A 140 12.12 6.19 -0.10
CA ALA A 140 11.60 4.87 0.25
C ALA A 140 12.72 3.92 0.71
N GLU A 141 13.83 3.86 -0.01
CA GLU A 141 15.00 3.07 0.38
C GLU A 141 15.59 3.54 1.71
N ARG A 142 15.58 4.86 1.97
CA ARG A 142 16.01 5.38 3.28
C ARG A 142 15.05 4.96 4.39
N LEU A 143 13.74 5.02 4.16
CA LEU A 143 12.73 4.57 5.11
C LEU A 143 12.90 3.08 5.42
N LYS A 144 13.09 2.25 4.39
CA LYS A 144 13.39 0.82 4.50
C LYS A 144 14.63 0.55 5.36
N LYS A 145 15.73 1.25 5.09
CA LYS A 145 16.97 1.13 5.85
C LYS A 145 16.76 1.51 7.32
N LEU A 146 16.01 2.58 7.59
CA LEU A 146 15.67 3.01 8.95
C LEU A 146 14.84 1.95 9.69
N CYS A 147 13.93 1.25 9.00
CA CYS A 147 13.19 0.15 9.62
C CYS A 147 14.14 -0.93 10.15
N ALA A 148 15.11 -1.35 9.34
CA ALA A 148 16.13 -2.32 9.75
C ALA A 148 17.02 -1.80 10.89
N GLU A 149 17.49 -0.55 10.80
CA GLU A 149 18.35 0.07 11.84
C GLU A 149 17.66 0.20 13.20
N HIS A 150 16.33 0.40 13.21
CA HIS A 150 15.54 0.59 14.42
C HIS A 150 14.73 -0.65 14.84
N GLY A 151 14.90 -1.78 14.16
CA GLY A 151 14.21 -3.04 14.49
C GLY A 151 12.70 -3.01 14.26
N LEU A 152 12.20 -2.15 13.36
CA LEU A 152 10.82 -2.20 12.90
C LEU A 152 10.69 -3.30 11.85
N LEU A 153 9.86 -4.32 12.14
CA LEU A 153 9.67 -5.50 11.32
C LEU A 153 8.63 -5.25 10.22
N ALA A 154 8.92 -4.30 9.34
CA ALA A 154 8.11 -4.05 8.14
C ALA A 154 8.49 -5.01 7.01
N ASP A 155 7.52 -5.44 6.20
CA ASP A 155 7.78 -6.33 5.06
C ASP A 155 8.68 -5.62 4.02
N PRO A 156 9.92 -6.10 3.78
CA PRO A 156 10.86 -5.49 2.85
C PRO A 156 10.52 -5.75 1.37
N ALA A 157 9.56 -6.62 1.06
CA ALA A 157 9.12 -6.86 -0.32
C ALA A 157 8.20 -5.74 -0.85
N VAL A 158 7.54 -5.04 0.06
CA VAL A 158 6.63 -3.92 -0.26
C VAL A 158 7.16 -2.57 0.21
N THR A 159 8.11 -2.54 1.15
CA THR A 159 8.77 -1.32 1.66
C THR A 159 10.00 -0.93 0.85
#